data_AF-A0A812WZ87-F1
#
_entry.id   AF-A0A812WZ87-F1
#
_cell.length_a   1.000
_cell.length_b   1.000
_cell.length_c   1.000
_cell.angle_alpha   90.00
_cell.angle_beta   90.00
_cell.angle_gamma   90.00
#
_symmetry.space_group_name_H-M   'P 1'
#
loop_
_entity.id
_entity.type
_entity.pdbx_description
1 polymer ?
#
loop_
_entity_poly.entity_id
_entity_poly.type
_entity_poly.pdbx_seq_one_letter_code
_entity_poly.pdbx_strand_id
1 'polypeptide(L)'
;VVINNHTTVGSWSGGVELNGMWYRDGCATYTEDAWMSDWVMMAERYRDMGYHQVIGYDLRNEVRPTTMTGPGPRWGERERGAGKGACCQRSEDVRDWSRAARLCTQALLKADAPGFVVVERIAWPQNSLQDMLLPLPPWEAWGVPRDRIVLAVHMYAWSGPGSWSPKHFLPGILKSFFNAVDYVSGRELYGEMSQEVLEQQMDKDFGFCLDQDICPVWLSELGADLSRGELG
;
A
#
# COMPACT_ATOMS: atom_id res chain seq x y z
N VAL A 1 -11.60 -0.23 16.23
CA VAL A 1 -11.45 0.88 15.26
C VAL A 1 -10.02 0.90 14.79
N VAL A 2 -9.81 0.88 13.48
CA VAL A 2 -8.51 1.16 12.84
C VAL A 2 -8.63 2.52 12.19
N ILE A 3 -7.72 3.44 12.50
CA ILE A 3 -7.71 4.78 11.91
C ILE A 3 -6.90 4.73 10.63
N ASN A 4 -7.44 5.25 9.53
CA ASN A 4 -6.78 5.24 8.21
C ASN A 4 -6.48 6.67 7.74
N ASN A 5 -5.23 6.94 7.37
CA ASN A 5 -4.88 8.13 6.59
C ASN A 5 -5.28 7.94 5.12
N HIS A 6 -6.56 8.19 4.86
CA HIS A 6 -7.19 7.91 3.58
C HIS A 6 -6.84 8.95 2.50
N THR A 7 -6.88 10.23 2.86
CA THR A 7 -6.55 11.35 1.96
C THR A 7 -5.74 12.42 2.67
N THR A 8 -4.84 13.06 1.91
CA THR A 8 -4.09 14.25 2.30
C THR A 8 -4.86 15.52 1.96
N VAL A 9 -5.66 15.50 0.88
CA VAL A 9 -6.53 16.59 0.45
C VAL A 9 -7.95 16.07 0.22
N GLY A 10 -8.96 16.92 0.45
CA GLY A 10 -10.38 16.59 0.26
C GLY A 10 -10.79 16.44 -1.21
N SER A 11 -10.26 15.44 -1.88
CA SER A 11 -10.60 15.03 -3.25
C SER A 11 -10.81 13.52 -3.32
N TRP A 12 -11.43 13.04 -4.40
CA TRP A 12 -11.62 11.61 -4.63
C TRP A 12 -10.25 10.88 -4.73
N SER A 13 -10.08 9.79 -3.98
CA SER A 13 -8.90 8.90 -3.99
C SER A 13 -9.06 7.80 -5.05
N GLY A 14 -7.93 7.22 -5.51
CA GLY A 14 -7.94 6.08 -6.45
C GLY A 14 -7.46 6.38 -7.87
N GLY A 15 -7.00 7.62 -8.13
CA GLY A 15 -6.34 8.04 -9.38
C GLY A 15 -4.84 8.32 -9.19
N VAL A 16 -4.16 8.69 -10.28
CA VAL A 16 -2.86 9.37 -10.22
C VAL A 16 -3.10 10.82 -9.83
N GLU A 17 -3.08 11.08 -8.52
CA GLU A 17 -3.43 12.39 -7.98
C GLU A 17 -2.70 12.68 -6.65
N LEU A 18 -3.07 13.77 -5.98
CA LEU A 18 -2.35 14.35 -4.84
C LEU A 18 -2.36 13.46 -3.58
N ASN A 19 -3.27 12.48 -3.50
CA ASN A 19 -3.37 11.48 -2.45
C ASN A 19 -2.68 10.16 -2.81
N GLY A 20 -1.71 10.16 -3.75
CA GLY A 20 -0.92 8.96 -4.05
C GLY A 20 0.20 8.67 -3.03
N MET A 21 0.77 9.70 -2.42
CA MET A 21 1.90 9.59 -1.48
C MET A 21 1.47 10.01 -0.07
N TRP A 22 2.29 9.72 0.94
CA TRP A 22 2.12 10.20 2.33
C TRP A 22 2.61 11.64 2.54
N TYR A 23 3.20 12.23 1.52
CA TYR A 23 3.67 13.61 1.48
C TYR A 23 3.39 14.21 0.11
N ARG A 24 3.59 15.52 -0.03
CA ARG A 24 3.57 16.22 -1.31
C ARG A 24 4.91 16.85 -1.60
N ASP A 25 5.49 16.46 -2.73
CA ASP A 25 6.75 17.03 -3.20
C ASP A 25 6.63 18.55 -3.40
N GLY A 26 7.64 19.29 -2.94
CA GLY A 26 7.66 20.75 -2.95
C GLY A 26 6.60 21.45 -2.09
N CYS A 27 5.87 20.74 -1.22
CA CYS A 27 4.83 21.33 -0.37
C CYS A 27 5.31 21.49 1.08
N ALA A 28 5.27 22.73 1.61
CA ALA A 28 5.64 23.00 3.00
C ALA A 28 4.59 22.56 4.03
N THR A 29 3.35 22.30 3.60
CA THR A 29 2.24 21.92 4.51
C THR A 29 2.12 20.41 4.67
N TYR A 30 2.25 19.66 3.57
CA TYR A 30 2.05 18.21 3.55
C TYR A 30 3.41 17.52 3.39
N THR A 31 4.26 17.67 4.40
CA THR A 31 5.58 17.01 4.45
C THR A 31 5.47 15.62 5.10
N GLU A 32 6.47 14.77 4.90
CA GLU A 32 6.54 13.49 5.63
C GLU A 32 6.58 13.71 7.15
N ASP A 33 7.32 14.73 7.62
CA ASP A 33 7.39 15.08 9.05
C ASP A 33 6.03 15.49 9.60
N ALA A 34 5.24 16.27 8.84
CA ALA A 34 3.88 16.63 9.25
C ALA A 34 2.98 15.40 9.35
N TRP A 35 3.01 14.52 8.34
CA TRP A 35 2.27 13.25 8.37
C TRP A 35 2.63 12.36 9.57
N MET A 36 3.93 12.22 9.87
CA MET A 36 4.36 11.46 11.06
C MET A 36 3.95 12.15 12.37
N SER A 37 4.05 13.47 12.44
CA SER A 37 3.63 14.25 13.62
C SER A 37 2.13 14.12 13.88
N ASP A 38 1.31 14.12 12.83
CA ASP A 38 -0.14 13.94 12.94
C ASP A 38 -0.49 12.55 13.47
N TRP A 39 0.24 11.51 13.03
CA TRP A 39 0.07 10.16 13.57
C TRP A 39 0.40 10.06 15.05
N VAL A 40 1.52 10.64 15.48
CA VAL A 40 1.90 10.68 16.90
C VAL A 40 0.86 11.44 17.71
N MET A 41 0.44 12.62 17.23
CA MET A 41 -0.60 13.42 17.89
C MET A 41 -1.91 12.64 18.03
N MET A 42 -2.36 11.94 16.99
CA MET A 42 -3.57 11.11 17.04
C MET A 42 -3.40 9.98 18.05
N ALA A 43 -2.27 9.26 18.03
CA ALA A 43 -2.01 8.15 18.94
C ALA A 43 -2.00 8.59 20.41
N GLU A 44 -1.29 9.67 20.73
CA GLU A 44 -1.26 10.27 22.06
C GLU A 44 -2.65 10.69 22.51
N ARG A 45 -3.42 11.35 21.62
CA ARG A 45 -4.80 11.75 21.91
C ARG A 45 -5.68 10.57 22.31
N TYR A 46 -5.68 9.48 21.54
CA TYR A 46 -6.54 8.33 21.86
C TYR A 46 -6.09 7.57 23.10
N ARG A 47 -4.76 7.47 23.32
CA ARG A 47 -4.19 6.90 24.54
C ARG A 47 -4.59 7.71 25.77
N ASP A 48 -4.37 9.02 25.76
CA ASP A 48 -4.58 9.89 26.92
C ASP A 48 -6.06 10.02 27.31
N MET A 49 -6.95 9.85 26.34
CA MET A 49 -8.40 9.81 26.58
C MET A 49 -8.92 8.43 27.01
N GLY A 50 -8.06 7.40 27.07
CA GLY A 50 -8.46 6.04 27.44
C GLY A 50 -9.34 5.34 26.38
N TYR A 51 -9.24 5.73 25.10
CA TYR A 51 -10.04 5.16 24.02
C TYR A 51 -9.44 3.86 23.50
N HIS A 52 -9.56 2.79 24.30
CA HIS A 52 -9.07 1.44 23.97
C HIS A 52 -9.75 0.80 22.74
N GLN A 53 -10.79 1.42 22.18
CA GLN A 53 -11.44 0.96 20.96
C GLN A 53 -10.62 1.29 19.70
N VAL A 54 -9.66 2.22 19.78
CA VAL A 54 -8.65 2.42 18.72
C VAL A 54 -7.57 1.36 18.88
N ILE A 55 -7.58 0.38 17.99
CA ILE A 55 -6.75 -0.83 18.07
C ILE A 55 -5.68 -0.88 16.97
N GLY A 56 -5.65 0.09 16.06
CA GLY A 56 -4.57 0.20 15.10
C GLY A 56 -4.59 1.44 14.21
N TYR A 57 -3.50 1.59 13.47
CA TYR A 57 -3.19 2.76 12.64
C TYR A 57 -2.78 2.29 11.24
N ASP A 58 -3.61 2.58 10.26
CA ASP A 58 -3.36 2.35 8.84
C ASP A 58 -2.70 3.57 8.22
N LEU A 59 -1.38 3.43 8.06
CA LEU A 59 -0.46 4.53 7.90
C LEU A 59 -0.73 5.36 6.65
N ARG A 60 -1.14 4.72 5.55
CA ARG A 60 -1.46 5.41 4.30
C ARG A 60 -2.23 4.53 3.31
N ASN A 61 -3.40 5.03 2.93
CA ASN A 61 -4.22 4.42 1.90
C ASN A 61 -3.62 4.47 0.50
N GLU A 62 -3.53 3.31 -0.14
CA GLU A 62 -3.18 3.08 -1.54
C GLU A 62 -1.91 3.78 -2.02
N VAL A 63 -0.79 3.64 -1.32
CA VAL A 63 0.48 4.28 -1.73
C VAL A 63 0.80 3.98 -3.21
N ARG A 64 0.83 5.02 -4.06
CA ARG A 64 0.93 4.92 -5.52
C ARG A 64 1.49 6.20 -6.15
N PRO A 65 1.91 6.16 -7.42
CA PRO A 65 2.40 7.33 -8.13
C PRO A 65 1.37 8.47 -8.20
N THR A 66 1.82 9.70 -7.95
CA THR A 66 1.01 10.93 -8.07
C THR A 66 1.07 11.55 -9.48
N THR A 67 1.97 11.04 -10.34
CA THR A 67 2.05 11.39 -11.76
C THR A 67 2.29 10.15 -12.61
N MET A 68 1.87 10.18 -13.89
CA MET A 68 1.99 9.03 -14.79
C MET A 68 3.42 8.77 -15.26
N THR A 69 4.22 9.84 -15.39
CA THR A 69 5.57 9.81 -15.96
C THR A 69 6.66 10.11 -14.95
N GLY A 70 6.28 10.58 -13.75
CA GLY A 70 7.21 10.84 -12.68
C GLY A 70 7.53 9.59 -11.86
N PRO A 71 8.58 9.66 -11.04
CA PRO A 71 8.99 8.54 -10.20
C PRO A 71 7.95 8.27 -9.11
N GLY A 72 7.49 7.02 -9.04
CA GLY A 72 6.54 6.55 -8.02
C GLY A 72 7.18 6.13 -6.69
N PRO A 73 6.35 5.67 -5.74
CA PRO A 73 6.82 5.08 -4.49
C PRO A 73 7.62 3.81 -4.76
N ARG A 74 8.51 3.48 -3.83
CA ARG A 74 9.33 2.26 -3.86
C ARG A 74 9.26 1.56 -2.52
N TRP A 75 9.51 0.25 -2.51
CA TRP A 75 9.60 -0.52 -1.28
C TRP A 75 11.05 -0.90 -1.03
N GLY A 76 11.72 -0.18 -0.12
CA GLY A 76 13.13 -0.37 0.21
C GLY A 76 14.08 -0.07 -0.96
N GLU A 77 15.39 -0.19 -0.69
CA GLU A 77 16.45 -0.13 -1.70
C GLU A 77 16.45 -1.40 -2.57
N ARG A 78 15.38 -1.63 -3.35
CA ARG A 78 15.40 -2.60 -4.45
C ARG A 78 15.57 -1.87 -5.76
N GLU A 79 16.80 -1.87 -6.28
CA GLU A 79 17.09 -1.56 -7.68
C GLU A 79 16.35 -2.57 -8.58
N ARG A 80 15.14 -2.23 -9.04
CA ARG A 80 14.65 -2.83 -10.30
C ARG A 80 15.48 -2.21 -11.44
N GLY A 81 16.63 -2.83 -11.76
CA GLY A 81 17.27 -2.69 -13.07
C GLY A 81 18.41 -1.68 -13.25
N ALA A 82 19.08 -1.21 -12.19
CA ALA A 82 20.42 -0.62 -12.36
C ALA A 82 21.45 -1.75 -12.21
N GLY A 83 22.47 -1.77 -13.08
CA GLY A 83 23.44 -2.86 -13.15
C GLY A 83 24.20 -3.07 -11.84
N LYS A 84 24.70 -4.30 -11.65
CA LYS A 84 25.61 -4.70 -10.56
C LYS A 84 26.64 -3.59 -10.27
N GLY A 85 26.52 -2.94 -9.11
CA GLY A 85 27.60 -2.08 -8.59
C GLY A 85 27.15 -0.83 -7.85
N ALA A 86 26.36 -0.97 -6.78
CA ALA A 86 26.22 0.07 -5.77
C ALA A 86 25.92 -0.53 -4.39
N CYS A 87 26.92 -1.20 -3.81
CA CYS A 87 26.96 -1.42 -2.37
C CYS A 87 27.40 -0.11 -1.69
N CYS A 88 26.53 0.90 -1.56
CA CYS A 88 26.83 2.07 -0.72
C CYS A 88 25.55 2.75 -0.21
N GLN A 89 25.38 2.75 1.12
CA GLN A 89 24.65 3.73 1.94
C GLN A 89 24.16 4.98 1.21
N ARG A 90 22.83 5.18 1.11
CA ARG A 90 22.23 6.51 1.01
C ARG A 90 20.77 6.51 1.46
N SER A 91 20.60 6.78 2.75
CA SER A 91 19.34 7.29 3.29
C SER A 91 18.90 8.55 2.52
N GLU A 92 17.59 8.76 2.43
CA GLU A 92 16.89 9.97 1.92
C GLU A 92 16.23 9.89 0.53
N ASP A 93 15.97 8.70 -0.04
CA ASP A 93 14.89 8.65 -1.05
C ASP A 93 13.56 8.86 -0.34
N VAL A 94 13.04 10.08 -0.42
CA VAL A 94 11.73 10.49 0.12
C VAL A 94 10.58 9.64 -0.42
N ARG A 95 10.76 8.88 -1.51
CA ARG A 95 9.74 8.00 -2.10
C ARG A 95 9.81 6.56 -1.60
N ASP A 96 10.73 6.23 -0.69
CA ASP A 96 10.80 4.90 -0.08
C ASP A 96 9.71 4.73 0.98
N TRP A 97 8.67 3.97 0.62
CA TRP A 97 7.55 3.66 1.50
C TRP A 97 7.97 2.80 2.70
N SER A 98 8.92 1.86 2.51
CA SER A 98 9.44 1.03 3.60
C SER A 98 10.14 1.90 4.64
N ARG A 99 10.92 2.91 4.20
CA ARG A 99 11.55 3.90 5.09
C ARG A 99 10.52 4.70 5.86
N ALA A 100 9.54 5.30 5.18
CA ALA A 100 8.53 6.15 5.81
C ALA A 100 7.66 5.37 6.80
N ALA A 101 7.20 4.17 6.41
CA ALA A 101 6.44 3.29 7.28
C ALA A 101 7.25 2.86 8.53
N ARG A 102 8.54 2.53 8.36
CA ARG A 102 9.44 2.25 9.48
C ARG A 102 9.56 3.42 10.44
N LEU A 103 9.85 4.62 9.93
CA LEU A 103 10.04 5.82 10.75
C LEU A 103 8.76 6.16 11.52
N CYS A 104 7.61 6.13 10.85
CA CYS A 104 6.31 6.38 11.48
C CYS A 104 5.97 5.31 12.53
N THR A 105 6.20 4.03 12.24
CA THR A 105 6.01 2.93 13.20
C THR A 105 6.89 3.13 14.44
N GLN A 106 8.17 3.44 14.26
CA GLN A 106 9.09 3.68 15.37
C GLN A 106 8.70 4.92 16.20
N ALA A 107 8.17 5.97 15.55
CA ALA A 107 7.64 7.14 16.23
C ALA A 107 6.39 6.81 17.07
N LEU A 108 5.45 6.04 16.52
CA LEU A 108 4.27 5.54 17.23
C LEU A 108 4.65 4.67 18.44
N LEU A 109 5.62 3.77 18.28
CA LEU A 109 6.14 2.94 19.37
C LEU A 109 6.77 3.79 20.48
N LYS A 110 7.58 4.79 20.11
CA LYS A 110 8.21 5.71 21.06
C LYS A 110 7.17 6.55 21.81
N ALA A 111 6.07 6.89 21.15
CA ALA A 111 4.94 7.58 21.73
C ALA A 111 3.97 6.64 22.48
N ASP A 112 4.35 5.38 22.77
CA ASP A 112 3.51 4.42 23.48
C ASP A 112 2.09 4.29 22.86
N ALA A 113 2.02 4.32 21.53
CA ALA A 113 0.75 4.20 20.81
C ALA A 113 0.15 2.80 21.03
N PRO A 114 -1.11 2.68 21.48
CA PRO A 114 -1.78 1.39 21.66
C PRO A 114 -2.14 0.75 20.31
N GLY A 115 -2.01 -0.58 20.20
CA GLY A 115 -2.49 -1.33 19.03
C GLY A 115 -1.45 -1.54 17.92
N PHE A 116 -1.89 -2.17 16.82
CA PHE A 116 -1.04 -2.54 15.70
C PHE A 116 -0.95 -1.45 14.64
N VAL A 117 0.06 -1.53 13.79
CA VAL A 117 0.27 -0.66 12.63
C VAL A 117 -0.04 -1.47 11.38
N VAL A 118 -0.92 -0.93 10.55
CA VAL A 118 -1.23 -1.48 9.24
C VAL A 118 -0.33 -0.81 8.21
N VAL A 119 0.37 -1.63 7.42
CA VAL A 119 1.23 -1.18 6.34
C VAL A 119 0.70 -1.76 5.03
N GLU A 120 0.04 -0.91 4.25
CA GLU A 120 -0.43 -1.28 2.92
C GLU A 120 0.74 -1.54 1.96
N ARG A 121 0.54 -2.48 1.04
CA ARG A 121 1.40 -2.60 -0.15
C ARG A 121 1.30 -1.35 -1.01
N ILE A 122 2.32 -1.13 -1.84
CA ILE A 122 2.21 -0.16 -2.93
C ILE A 122 1.08 -0.63 -3.85
N ALA A 123 0.07 0.22 -4.03
CA ALA A 123 -1.12 -0.12 -4.78
C ALA A 123 -0.80 -0.29 -6.27
N TRP A 124 0.08 0.56 -6.85
CA TRP A 124 0.48 0.47 -8.26
C TRP A 124 2.00 0.40 -8.48
N PRO A 125 2.49 -0.62 -9.22
CA PRO A 125 1.74 -1.78 -9.71
C PRO A 125 1.32 -2.68 -8.55
N GLN A 126 0.14 -3.30 -8.68
CA GLN A 126 -0.42 -4.20 -7.68
C GLN A 126 0.34 -5.53 -7.64
N ASN A 127 1.40 -5.60 -6.83
CA ASN A 127 2.25 -6.79 -6.70
C ASN A 127 1.87 -7.62 -5.47
N SER A 128 2.37 -8.86 -5.42
CA SER A 128 2.29 -9.74 -4.26
C SER A 128 2.99 -9.14 -3.02
N LEU A 129 2.49 -9.45 -1.83
CA LEU A 129 3.15 -9.12 -0.55
C LEU A 129 4.55 -9.74 -0.43
N GLN A 130 4.90 -10.72 -1.26
CA GLN A 130 6.25 -11.27 -1.31
C GLN A 130 7.31 -10.18 -1.52
N ASP A 131 6.98 -9.12 -2.27
CA ASP A 131 7.88 -7.97 -2.48
C ASP A 131 8.18 -7.21 -1.18
N MET A 132 7.25 -7.22 -0.22
CA MET A 132 7.40 -6.56 1.08
C MET A 132 8.12 -7.42 2.12
N LEU A 133 8.14 -8.74 1.93
CA LEU A 133 8.70 -9.71 2.86
C LEU A 133 10.17 -10.05 2.59
N LEU A 134 10.74 -9.55 1.49
CA LEU A 134 12.11 -9.86 1.08
C LEU A 134 13.03 -8.63 1.18
N PRO A 135 14.31 -8.82 1.56
CA PRO A 135 14.93 -10.08 1.99
C PRO A 135 14.50 -10.52 3.40
N LEU A 136 13.93 -9.61 4.18
CA LEU A 136 13.40 -9.85 5.52
C LEU A 136 12.04 -9.15 5.65
N PRO A 137 11.13 -9.69 6.46
CA PRO A 137 9.85 -9.05 6.70
C PRO A 137 10.01 -7.75 7.49
N PRO A 138 9.01 -6.84 7.43
CA PRO A 138 9.12 -5.51 8.03
C PRO A 138 9.45 -5.52 9.52
N TRP A 139 8.82 -6.38 10.31
CA TRP A 139 9.06 -6.43 11.75
C TRP A 139 10.50 -6.75 12.11
N GLU A 140 11.12 -7.68 11.38
CA GLU A 140 12.52 -8.05 11.59
C GLU A 140 13.46 -6.96 11.06
N ALA A 141 13.23 -6.50 9.83
CA ALA A 141 14.06 -5.46 9.20
C ALA A 141 14.04 -4.13 9.97
N TRP A 142 12.93 -3.81 10.65
CA TRP A 142 12.75 -2.55 11.35
C TRP A 142 13.03 -2.65 12.86
N GLY A 143 13.25 -3.86 13.38
CA GLY A 143 13.44 -4.12 14.80
C GLY A 143 12.19 -3.80 15.64
N VAL A 144 11.00 -4.13 15.12
CA VAL A 144 9.72 -3.93 15.81
C VAL A 144 9.07 -5.29 16.11
N PRO A 145 8.26 -5.42 17.19
CA PRO A 145 7.61 -6.70 17.49
C PRO A 145 6.67 -7.15 16.35
N ARG A 146 6.67 -8.45 16.04
CA ARG A 146 5.88 -9.02 14.92
C ARG A 146 4.38 -8.76 15.07
N ASP A 147 3.86 -8.81 16.29
CA ASP A 147 2.47 -8.54 16.63
C ASP A 147 2.06 -7.07 16.53
N ARG A 148 3.02 -6.17 16.25
CA ARG A 148 2.76 -4.74 16.00
C ARG A 148 2.54 -4.42 14.54
N ILE A 149 2.76 -5.35 13.61
CA ILE A 149 2.65 -5.10 12.16
C ILE A 149 1.59 -6.00 11.55
N VAL A 150 0.70 -5.39 10.77
CA VAL A 150 -0.26 -6.07 9.90
C VAL A 150 -0.03 -5.56 8.48
N LEU A 151 0.09 -6.47 7.51
CA LEU A 151 0.21 -6.07 6.11
C LEU A 151 -1.19 -5.92 5.51
N ALA A 152 -1.37 -4.96 4.60
CA ALA A 152 -2.67 -4.73 3.98
C ALA A 152 -2.64 -4.76 2.45
N VAL A 153 -3.76 -5.22 1.89
CA VAL A 153 -4.00 -5.35 0.46
C VAL A 153 -5.42 -4.89 0.12
N HIS A 154 -5.60 -4.31 -1.07
CA HIS A 154 -6.92 -4.03 -1.65
C HIS A 154 -7.19 -4.98 -2.81
N MET A 155 -8.46 -5.32 -3.02
CA MET A 155 -8.91 -6.14 -4.15
C MET A 155 -10.19 -5.58 -4.77
N TYR A 156 -10.14 -5.28 -6.05
CA TYR A 156 -11.29 -4.77 -6.80
C TYR A 156 -11.52 -5.59 -8.07
N ALA A 157 -12.78 -5.83 -8.42
CA ALA A 157 -13.15 -6.53 -9.65
C ALA A 157 -12.53 -5.88 -10.92
N TRP A 158 -12.28 -4.57 -10.89
CA TRP A 158 -11.66 -3.78 -11.97
C TRP A 158 -10.14 -3.57 -11.82
N SER A 159 -9.51 -4.29 -10.89
CA SER A 159 -8.06 -4.33 -10.66
C SER A 159 -7.54 -5.76 -10.84
N GLY A 160 -6.23 -5.96 -10.82
CA GLY A 160 -5.63 -7.27 -10.97
C GLY A 160 -4.11 -7.26 -10.80
N PRO A 161 -3.47 -8.44 -10.86
CA PRO A 161 -2.03 -8.57 -10.69
C PRO A 161 -1.25 -7.70 -11.67
N GLY A 162 -0.36 -6.86 -11.12
CA GLY A 162 0.47 -5.93 -11.88
C GLY A 162 -0.30 -4.76 -12.53
N SER A 163 -1.58 -4.59 -12.22
CA SER A 163 -2.41 -3.50 -12.77
C SER A 163 -1.94 -2.12 -12.29
N TRP A 164 -2.11 -1.13 -13.16
CA TRP A 164 -1.85 0.29 -12.91
C TRP A 164 -3.16 1.06 -13.10
N SER A 165 -3.80 1.49 -12.01
CA SER A 165 -5.02 2.31 -11.97
C SER A 165 -6.27 1.76 -12.65
N PRO A 166 -7.48 2.06 -12.12
CA PRO A 166 -8.70 1.94 -12.91
C PRO A 166 -8.58 2.77 -14.19
N LYS A 167 -8.76 2.11 -15.33
CA LYS A 167 -8.61 2.65 -16.69
C LYS A 167 -9.55 3.83 -17.00
N HIS A 168 -10.51 4.10 -16.12
CA HIS A 168 -11.43 5.24 -16.18
C HIS A 168 -10.75 6.58 -15.89
N PHE A 169 -9.57 6.58 -15.25
CA PHE A 169 -8.79 7.80 -15.00
C PHE A 169 -7.77 8.13 -16.11
N LEU A 170 -7.67 7.29 -17.15
CA LEU A 170 -6.72 7.48 -18.24
C LEU A 170 -7.37 8.17 -19.46
N PRO A 171 -6.69 9.13 -20.12
CA PRO A 171 -7.09 9.65 -21.42
C PRO A 171 -7.20 8.53 -22.46
N GLY A 172 -8.10 8.67 -23.44
CA GLY A 172 -8.46 7.59 -24.38
C GLY A 172 -7.29 6.90 -25.08
N ILE A 173 -6.24 7.63 -25.46
CA ILE A 173 -5.05 7.04 -26.11
C ILE A 173 -4.21 6.18 -25.15
N LEU A 174 -4.11 6.59 -23.88
CA LEU A 174 -3.41 5.84 -22.83
C LEU A 174 -4.22 4.63 -22.39
N LYS A 175 -5.55 4.77 -22.29
CA LYS A 175 -6.45 3.64 -22.03
C LYS A 175 -6.26 2.53 -23.07
N SER A 176 -6.17 2.88 -24.35
CA SER A 176 -5.91 1.90 -25.42
C SER A 176 -4.52 1.26 -25.32
N PHE A 177 -3.49 2.03 -24.94
CA PHE A 177 -2.15 1.49 -24.72
C PHE A 177 -2.10 0.48 -23.57
N PHE A 178 -2.63 0.83 -22.39
CA PHE A 178 -2.66 -0.08 -21.24
C PHE A 178 -3.56 -1.29 -21.48
N ASN A 179 -4.67 -1.14 -22.22
CA ASN A 179 -5.45 -2.28 -22.69
C ASN A 179 -4.65 -3.24 -23.57
N ALA A 180 -3.84 -2.70 -24.49
CA ALA A 180 -2.97 -3.53 -25.33
C ALA A 180 -1.87 -4.21 -24.51
N VAL A 181 -1.29 -3.52 -23.51
CA VAL A 181 -0.31 -4.11 -22.58
C VAL A 181 -0.94 -5.24 -21.77
N ASP A 182 -2.12 -5.05 -21.21
CA ASP A 182 -2.81 -6.09 -20.43
C ASP A 182 -3.20 -7.29 -21.31
N TYR A 183 -3.72 -7.03 -22.51
CA TYR A 183 -4.06 -8.07 -23.49
C TYR A 183 -2.84 -8.89 -23.91
N VAL A 184 -1.71 -8.24 -24.21
CA VAL A 184 -0.46 -8.92 -24.60
C VAL A 184 0.21 -9.62 -23.42
N SER A 185 0.02 -9.12 -22.20
CA SER A 185 0.58 -9.74 -20.99
C SER A 185 -0.29 -10.83 -20.37
N GLY A 186 -1.49 -11.07 -20.93
CA GLY A 186 -2.42 -12.10 -20.43
C GLY A 186 -2.93 -11.81 -19.02
N ARG A 187 -2.98 -10.53 -18.62
CA ARG A 187 -3.42 -10.14 -17.28
C ARG A 187 -4.94 -10.09 -17.22
N GLU A 188 -5.52 -10.96 -16.40
CA GLU A 188 -6.94 -10.92 -16.06
C GLU A 188 -7.17 -9.98 -14.88
N LEU A 189 -8.28 -9.25 -14.91
CA LEU A 189 -8.78 -8.54 -13.73
C LEU A 189 -9.39 -9.54 -12.75
N TYR A 190 -9.38 -9.26 -11.45
CA TYR A 190 -9.96 -10.17 -10.44
C TYR A 190 -11.44 -10.47 -10.71
N GLY A 191 -12.18 -9.51 -11.27
CA GLY A 191 -13.58 -9.71 -11.63
C GLY A 191 -13.80 -10.58 -12.87
N GLU A 192 -12.75 -10.83 -13.65
CA GLU A 192 -12.79 -11.66 -14.87
C GLU A 192 -12.40 -13.12 -14.60
N MET A 193 -11.63 -13.36 -13.53
CA MET A 193 -11.16 -14.68 -13.12
C MET A 193 -12.32 -15.60 -12.74
N SER A 194 -12.19 -16.90 -13.04
CA SER A 194 -13.03 -17.92 -12.41
C SER A 194 -12.74 -17.98 -10.90
N GLN A 195 -13.64 -18.57 -10.11
CA GLN A 195 -13.41 -18.72 -8.67
C GLN A 195 -12.07 -19.43 -8.38
N GLU A 196 -11.78 -20.54 -9.07
CA GLU A 196 -10.54 -21.30 -8.90
C GLU A 196 -9.30 -20.46 -9.23
N VAL A 197 -9.35 -19.68 -10.32
CA VAL A 197 -8.25 -18.79 -10.71
C VAL A 197 -8.08 -17.64 -9.72
N LEU A 198 -9.18 -17.07 -9.23
CA LEU A 198 -9.17 -16.00 -8.24
C LEU A 198 -8.57 -16.48 -6.92
N GLU A 199 -8.96 -17.66 -6.43
CA GLU A 199 -8.41 -18.29 -5.23
C GLU A 199 -6.89 -18.49 -5.38
N GLN A 200 -6.44 -19.11 -6.48
CA GLN A 200 -5.02 -19.30 -6.76
C GLN A 200 -4.25 -17.97 -6.85
N GLN A 201 -4.89 -16.91 -7.34
CA GLN A 201 -4.27 -15.59 -7.43
C GLN A 201 -4.19 -14.90 -6.06
N MET A 202 -5.24 -15.01 -5.23
CA MET A 202 -5.23 -14.54 -3.85
C MET A 202 -4.11 -15.22 -3.04
N ASP A 203 -3.93 -16.53 -3.22
CA ASP A 203 -2.86 -17.29 -2.58
C ASP A 203 -1.47 -16.79 -2.98
N LYS A 204 -1.27 -16.49 -4.26
CA LYS A 204 -0.01 -15.91 -4.77
C LYS A 204 0.23 -14.48 -4.28
N ASP A 205 -0.84 -13.69 -4.14
CA ASP A 205 -0.72 -12.28 -3.78
C ASP A 205 -0.50 -12.08 -2.27
N PHE A 206 -1.19 -12.86 -1.44
CA PHE A 206 -1.11 -12.71 0.03
C PHE A 206 -1.54 -13.94 0.83
N GLY A 207 -2.30 -14.89 0.27
CA GLY A 207 -2.82 -16.05 1.04
C GLY A 207 -1.70 -16.91 1.64
N PHE A 208 -0.56 -17.01 0.95
CA PHE A 208 0.65 -17.67 1.48
C PHE A 208 1.12 -17.12 2.83
N CYS A 209 0.84 -15.84 3.15
CA CYS A 209 1.17 -15.25 4.45
C CYS A 209 0.39 -15.91 5.59
N LEU A 210 -0.86 -16.31 5.32
CA LEU A 210 -1.74 -16.96 6.29
C LEU A 210 -1.38 -18.44 6.41
N ASP A 211 -1.24 -19.14 5.27
CA ASP A 211 -0.95 -20.58 5.23
C ASP A 211 0.38 -20.94 5.90
N GLN A 212 1.37 -20.06 5.79
CA GLN A 212 2.70 -20.25 6.34
C GLN A 212 2.89 -19.59 7.71
N ASP A 213 1.83 -19.02 8.31
CA ASP A 213 1.90 -18.23 9.55
C ASP A 213 3.06 -17.20 9.52
N ILE A 214 3.12 -16.40 8.47
CA ILE A 214 4.11 -15.32 8.31
C ILE A 214 3.61 -14.06 9.02
N CYS A 215 2.40 -13.61 8.72
CA CYS A 215 1.74 -12.48 9.40
C CYS A 215 0.24 -12.43 9.09
N PRO A 216 -0.56 -11.77 9.95
CA PRO A 216 -1.90 -11.39 9.57
C PRO A 216 -1.89 -10.47 8.34
N VAL A 217 -2.88 -10.65 7.47
CA VAL A 217 -3.15 -9.79 6.32
C VAL A 217 -4.52 -9.15 6.48
N TRP A 218 -4.59 -7.84 6.35
CA TRP A 218 -5.82 -7.06 6.36
C TRP A 218 -6.26 -6.74 4.93
N LEU A 219 -7.39 -7.30 4.51
CA LEU A 219 -8.05 -6.89 3.27
C LEU A 219 -8.84 -5.60 3.54
N SER A 220 -8.20 -4.44 3.39
CA SER A 220 -8.77 -3.14 3.79
C SER A 220 -9.91 -2.69 2.90
N GLU A 221 -9.86 -3.04 1.62
CA GLU A 221 -10.89 -2.68 0.65
C GLU A 221 -11.17 -3.85 -0.29
N LEU A 222 -12.47 -4.08 -0.50
CA LEU A 222 -13.01 -5.05 -1.44
C LEU A 222 -14.10 -4.36 -2.27
N GLY A 223 -14.03 -4.46 -3.59
CA GLY A 223 -15.13 -4.02 -4.45
C GLY A 223 -15.48 -5.03 -5.53
N ALA A 224 -16.77 -5.30 -5.65
CA ALA A 224 -17.35 -6.15 -6.68
C ALA A 224 -17.98 -5.31 -7.79
N ASP A 225 -17.99 -5.84 -9.01
CA ASP A 225 -18.74 -5.23 -10.11
C ASP A 225 -20.22 -5.61 -10.01
N LEU A 226 -21.08 -4.62 -9.78
CA LEU A 226 -22.53 -4.80 -9.71
C LEU A 226 -23.16 -5.16 -11.07
N SER A 227 -22.43 -4.99 -12.18
CA SER A 227 -22.93 -5.34 -13.52
C SER A 227 -23.05 -6.85 -13.75
N ARG A 228 -22.44 -7.68 -12.89
CA ARG A 228 -22.56 -9.15 -12.91
C ARG A 228 -23.64 -9.69 -11.97
N GLY A 229 -24.62 -8.87 -11.59
CA GLY A 229 -25.77 -9.22 -10.75
C GLY A 229 -26.77 -10.23 -11.33
N GLU A 230 -26.33 -11.19 -12.15
CA GLU A 230 -27.06 -12.43 -12.42
C GLU A 230 -26.20 -13.59 -11.93
N LEU A 231 -26.25 -13.84 -10.62
CA LEU A 231 -25.96 -15.15 -10.07
C LEU A 231 -27.16 -16.05 -10.46
N GLY A 232 -27.02 -16.75 -11.59
CA GLY A 232 -27.87 -17.86 -11.98
C GLY A 232 -27.67 -19.10 -11.10
#